data_AF-A0A8H8N1A8-F1
#
_entry.id   AF-A0A8H8N1A8-F1
#
_cell.length_a   1.000
_cell.length_b   1.000
_cell.length_c   1.000
_cell.angle_alpha   90.00
_cell.angle_beta   90.00
_cell.angle_gamma   90.00
#
_symmetry.space_group_name_H-M   'P 1'
#
loop_
_entity.id
_entity.type
_entity.pdbx_description
1 polymer ?
#
loop_
_entity_poly.entity_id
_entity_poly.type
_entity_poly.pdbx_seq_one_letter_code
_entity_poly.pdbx_strand_id
1 'polypeptide(L)'
;MEAPLPGATATTPFNPNQARSSVTSLLLISIVLFLLSGDDPSLQTQKEDTLRSLEYQQGNYTAWLNGTASNFTLEDTTNLTSPIVNALIPKQAPIDPSQESYYTNITGFINGPASFYNLSNPRSSNDSWNWDHTAKPLVSSLNQTKVRSKLGEFDWLGIDKIAGNVREQKLESTSTLSFLTGHIDFVNSKDDVLVNYQLDGVHFYEDGTIYGLMEPRGLDPDLRQLSPLVPTNVRNLTAYAIKDEIERQIHVLQDRIKNPRNDGQSEDRNSITTCSFQLYARIRSSNFSTYLMQELEAETEDPTGVRTVKRPPLQLDGLILSPDCAVALKFNEAVGMQANIFWQKSTMYSFVASLCYFIILKLLVRQMEMSRTPSSIAKISRWTFAFQAIADAYSFVGHVTVGIVSESRSSLSIIAPGFLAATLFLVFEVRFSMLIHQIQGPEDAVMRTPAAPATPNTTTPEVASDQVSTTPAAAVRTEQVENTLARLRHAFGAIQAFTNSMTDPDSKFCKFRNR
;
A
#
# COMPACT_ATOMS: atom_id res chain seq x y z
N MET A 1 -37.01 75.62 -12.24
CA MET A 1 -35.80 76.46 -12.34
C MET A 1 -34.62 75.60 -11.93
N GLU A 2 -33.68 75.50 -12.86
CA GLU A 2 -32.27 75.05 -12.76
C GLU A 2 -31.89 73.76 -12.02
N ALA A 3 -31.33 72.82 -12.79
CA ALA A 3 -30.19 71.99 -12.36
C ALA A 3 -28.89 72.74 -12.74
N PRO A 4 -27.72 72.53 -12.10
CA PRO A 4 -26.94 71.27 -12.25
C PRO A 4 -26.07 70.80 -11.04
N LEU A 5 -25.56 69.56 -11.17
CA LEU A 5 -24.48 68.83 -10.43
C LEU A 5 -23.08 69.54 -10.54
N PRO A 6 -21.95 69.12 -9.89
CA PRO A 6 -21.58 67.78 -9.34
C PRO A 6 -20.67 67.73 -8.06
N GLY A 7 -20.39 66.52 -7.55
CA GLY A 7 -19.04 66.20 -7.00
C GLY A 7 -18.91 65.56 -5.60
N ALA A 8 -18.59 64.25 -5.61
CA ALA A 8 -17.62 63.53 -4.75
C ALA A 8 -17.91 63.16 -3.27
N THR A 9 -17.88 61.83 -3.08
CA THR A 9 -17.24 61.05 -1.98
C THR A 9 -17.83 61.04 -0.57
N ALA A 10 -18.50 59.93 -0.23
CA ALA A 10 -18.53 59.38 1.12
C ALA A 10 -18.23 57.88 1.06
N THR A 11 -17.08 57.50 1.61
CA THR A 11 -16.62 56.12 1.84
C THR A 11 -17.50 55.43 2.88
N THR A 12 -18.11 54.29 2.52
CA THR A 12 -18.72 53.36 3.48
C THR A 12 -17.65 52.52 4.17
N PRO A 13 -17.78 52.25 5.49
CA PRO A 13 -16.81 51.46 6.23
C PRO A 13 -16.96 49.96 5.95
N PHE A 14 -15.84 49.27 5.79
CA PHE A 14 -15.77 47.81 5.69
C PHE A 14 -16.29 47.17 6.99
N ASN A 15 -17.35 46.36 6.87
CA ASN A 15 -17.92 45.56 7.95
C ASN A 15 -17.14 44.23 8.08
N PRO A 16 -16.48 43.94 9.23
CA PRO A 16 -15.75 42.71 9.44
C PRO A 16 -16.68 41.64 10.01
N ASN A 17 -17.66 41.20 9.24
CA ASN A 17 -18.54 40.08 9.61
C ASN A 17 -19.10 39.42 8.35
N GLN A 18 -18.22 38.85 7.53
CA GLN A 18 -18.63 37.83 6.57
C GLN A 18 -18.13 36.47 7.06
N ALA A 19 -18.76 35.98 8.12
CA ALA A 19 -18.74 34.57 8.44
C ALA A 19 -19.34 33.84 7.23
N ARG A 20 -18.49 33.25 6.38
CA ARG A 20 -18.94 32.36 5.31
C ARG A 20 -19.74 31.25 5.97
N SER A 21 -21.02 31.11 5.60
CA SER A 21 -21.90 30.11 6.18
C SER A 21 -21.38 28.71 5.87
N SER A 22 -21.07 27.96 6.93
CA SER A 22 -20.60 26.57 6.87
C SER A 22 -21.56 25.64 6.11
N VAL A 23 -22.84 26.02 6.04
CA VAL A 23 -23.90 25.28 5.35
C VAL A 23 -23.66 25.20 3.83
N THR A 24 -23.17 26.26 3.20
CA THR A 24 -22.87 26.27 1.76
C THR A 24 -21.68 25.39 1.41
N SER A 25 -20.67 25.34 2.29
CA SER A 25 -19.52 24.44 2.14
C SER A 25 -19.91 22.98 2.37
N LEU A 26 -20.79 22.72 3.35
CA LEU A 26 -21.31 21.37 3.62
C LEU A 26 -22.21 20.86 2.49
N LEU A 27 -23.08 21.70 1.93
CA LEU A 27 -23.90 21.34 0.77
C LEU A 27 -23.04 21.05 -0.46
N LEU A 28 -22.00 21.85 -0.70
CA LEU A 28 -21.11 21.63 -1.83
C LEU A 28 -20.28 20.35 -1.66
N ILE A 29 -19.80 20.06 -0.45
CA ILE A 29 -19.14 18.77 -0.12
C ILE A 29 -20.12 17.61 -0.28
N SER A 30 -21.37 17.74 0.19
CA SER A 30 -22.38 16.68 0.09
C SER A 30 -22.79 16.43 -1.36
N ILE A 31 -22.89 17.47 -2.20
CA ILE A 31 -23.16 17.37 -3.63
C ILE A 31 -21.96 16.75 -4.36
N VAL A 32 -20.73 17.12 -4.02
CA VAL A 32 -19.52 16.51 -4.59
C VAL A 32 -19.43 15.03 -4.21
N LEU A 33 -19.70 14.67 -2.94
CA LEU A 33 -19.75 13.26 -2.50
C LEU A 33 -20.88 12.48 -3.19
N PHE A 34 -22.02 13.11 -3.46
CA PHE A 34 -23.13 12.48 -4.17
C PHE A 34 -22.85 12.31 -5.67
N LEU A 35 -22.19 13.30 -6.31
CA LEU A 35 -21.75 13.22 -7.70
C LEU A 35 -20.59 12.22 -7.90
N LEU A 36 -19.78 11.99 -6.86
CA LEU A 36 -18.77 10.93 -6.81
C LEU A 36 -19.36 9.54 -6.53
N SER A 37 -20.64 9.45 -6.15
CA SER A 37 -21.34 8.20 -5.83
C SER A 37 -22.28 7.74 -6.96
N GLY A 38 -22.19 8.32 -8.16
CA GLY A 38 -22.99 7.89 -9.30
C GLY A 38 -22.52 6.52 -9.81
N ASP A 39 -23.44 5.56 -9.91
CA ASP A 39 -23.19 4.27 -10.56
C ASP A 39 -22.77 4.50 -12.01
N ASP A 40 -21.53 4.12 -12.35
CA ASP A 40 -21.03 4.21 -13.72
C ASP A 40 -21.61 3.05 -14.54
N PRO A 41 -22.52 3.29 -15.51
CA PRO A 41 -23.11 2.24 -16.32
C PRO A 41 -22.07 1.43 -17.11
N SER A 42 -20.89 2.01 -17.38
CA SER A 42 -19.81 1.32 -18.09
C SER A 42 -19.16 0.21 -17.24
N LEU A 43 -19.07 0.42 -15.92
CA LEU A 43 -18.51 -0.55 -14.97
C LEU A 43 -19.42 -1.79 -14.85
N GLN A 44 -20.74 -1.59 -14.91
CA GLN A 44 -21.70 -2.70 -14.88
C GLN A 44 -21.57 -3.57 -16.13
N THR A 45 -21.50 -2.98 -17.32
CA THR A 45 -21.28 -3.73 -18.57
C THR A 45 -19.96 -4.47 -18.54
N GLN A 46 -18.89 -3.86 -18.03
CA GLN A 46 -17.60 -4.52 -17.87
C GLN A 46 -17.69 -5.76 -16.98
N LYS A 47 -18.39 -5.66 -15.84
CA LYS A 47 -18.60 -6.82 -14.94
C LYS A 47 -19.37 -7.95 -15.61
N GLU A 48 -20.42 -7.63 -16.37
CA GLU A 48 -21.21 -8.62 -17.12
C GLU A 48 -20.39 -9.29 -18.24
N ASP A 49 -19.55 -8.54 -18.94
CA ASP A 49 -18.64 -9.09 -19.95
C ASP A 49 -17.57 -9.99 -19.33
N THR A 50 -16.99 -9.59 -18.20
CA THR A 50 -16.06 -10.44 -17.43
C THR A 50 -16.74 -11.74 -16.99
N LEU A 51 -17.98 -11.66 -16.49
CA LEU A 51 -18.75 -12.84 -16.10
C LEU A 51 -18.95 -13.81 -17.28
N ARG A 52 -19.37 -13.30 -18.44
CA ARG A 52 -19.55 -14.12 -19.64
C ARG A 52 -18.24 -14.77 -20.09
N SER A 53 -17.13 -14.03 -19.98
CA SER A 53 -15.80 -14.56 -20.30
C SER A 53 -15.43 -15.73 -19.37
N LEU A 54 -15.61 -15.57 -18.05
CA LEU A 54 -15.32 -16.62 -17.08
C LEU A 54 -16.20 -17.87 -17.27
N GLU A 55 -17.50 -17.69 -17.52
CA GLU A 55 -18.42 -18.80 -17.83
C GLU A 55 -17.98 -19.57 -19.09
N TYR A 56 -17.55 -18.85 -20.13
CA TYR A 56 -17.00 -19.47 -21.34
C TYR A 56 -15.69 -20.22 -21.07
N GLN A 57 -14.79 -19.64 -20.27
CA GLN A 57 -13.54 -20.29 -19.88
C GLN A 57 -13.78 -21.56 -19.07
N GLN A 58 -14.71 -21.52 -18.10
CA GLN A 58 -15.10 -22.66 -17.27
C GLN A 58 -15.69 -23.80 -18.10
N GLY A 59 -16.60 -23.49 -19.03
CA GLY A 59 -17.22 -24.48 -19.92
C GLY A 59 -16.20 -25.17 -20.83
N ASN A 60 -15.31 -24.39 -21.46
CA ASN A 60 -14.23 -24.93 -22.30
C ASN A 60 -13.25 -25.79 -21.50
N TYR A 61 -12.84 -25.33 -20.32
CA TYR A 61 -11.90 -26.06 -19.48
C TYR A 61 -12.51 -27.36 -18.96
N THR A 62 -13.78 -27.34 -18.56
CA THR A 62 -14.50 -28.54 -18.14
C THR A 62 -14.66 -29.55 -19.28
N ALA A 63 -14.95 -29.07 -20.50
CA ALA A 63 -14.99 -29.92 -21.68
C ALA A 63 -13.62 -30.58 -21.97
N TRP A 64 -12.54 -29.80 -21.89
CA TRP A 64 -11.17 -30.32 -22.00
C TRP A 64 -10.86 -31.38 -20.93
N LEU A 65 -11.19 -31.13 -19.66
CA LEU A 65 -10.99 -32.09 -18.57
C LEU A 65 -11.72 -33.42 -18.80
N ASN A 66 -12.92 -33.36 -19.39
CA ASN A 66 -13.73 -34.54 -19.69
C ASN A 66 -13.33 -35.22 -21.02
N GLY A 67 -12.36 -34.68 -21.76
CA GLY A 67 -11.93 -35.20 -23.05
C GLY A 67 -12.92 -34.94 -24.20
N THR A 68 -13.86 -34.00 -24.03
CA THR A 68 -14.78 -33.59 -25.09
C THR A 68 -14.18 -32.45 -25.93
N ALA A 69 -14.74 -32.22 -27.12
CA ALA A 69 -14.27 -31.16 -28.01
C ALA A 69 -14.38 -29.79 -27.33
N SER A 70 -13.25 -29.08 -27.23
CA SER A 70 -13.15 -27.75 -26.65
C SER A 70 -12.17 -26.89 -27.45
N ASN A 71 -12.27 -25.57 -27.32
CA ASN A 71 -11.34 -24.62 -27.93
C ASN A 71 -10.16 -24.27 -27.01
N PHE A 72 -9.89 -25.12 -26.02
CA PHE A 72 -8.82 -24.89 -25.03
C PHE A 72 -7.65 -25.84 -25.29
N THR A 73 -6.44 -25.28 -25.27
CA THR A 73 -5.19 -26.03 -25.37
C THR A 73 -4.28 -25.64 -24.22
N LEU A 74 -3.69 -26.65 -23.60
CA LEU A 74 -2.75 -26.47 -22.51
C LEU A 74 -1.36 -26.17 -23.08
N GLU A 75 -0.77 -25.05 -22.70
CA GLU A 75 0.59 -24.67 -23.10
C GLU A 75 1.59 -25.30 -22.11
N ASP A 76 2.21 -26.41 -22.50
CA ASP A 76 3.22 -27.06 -21.67
C ASP A 76 4.63 -26.56 -22.01
N THR A 77 5.09 -25.53 -21.28
CA THR A 77 6.45 -24.99 -21.39
C THR A 77 7.45 -25.70 -20.47
N THR A 78 7.03 -26.72 -19.71
CA THR A 78 7.86 -27.29 -18.64
C THR A 78 9.14 -27.93 -19.13
N ASN A 79 9.17 -28.48 -20.35
CA ASN A 79 10.38 -29.05 -20.93
C ASN A 79 11.49 -28.00 -21.12
N LEU A 80 11.11 -26.73 -21.32
CA LEU A 80 12.04 -25.62 -21.48
C LEU A 80 12.39 -24.96 -20.13
N THR A 81 11.43 -24.90 -19.20
CA THR A 81 11.61 -24.18 -17.93
C THR A 81 12.20 -25.06 -16.82
N SER A 82 11.87 -26.36 -16.77
CA SER A 82 12.32 -27.27 -15.72
C SER A 82 13.85 -27.33 -15.54
N PRO A 83 14.69 -27.33 -16.59
CA PRO A 83 16.14 -27.31 -16.42
C PRO A 83 16.64 -26.06 -15.67
N ILE A 84 16.00 -24.91 -15.90
CA ILE A 84 16.32 -23.63 -15.25
C ILE A 84 15.87 -23.66 -13.79
N VAL A 85 14.63 -24.10 -13.54
CA VAL A 85 14.07 -24.21 -12.20
C VAL A 85 14.93 -25.14 -11.33
N ASN A 86 15.29 -26.33 -11.82
CA ASN A 86 16.10 -27.29 -11.07
C ASN A 86 17.53 -26.79 -10.79
N ALA A 87 18.08 -25.93 -11.66
CA ALA A 87 19.41 -25.35 -11.47
C ALA A 87 19.42 -24.22 -10.43
N LEU A 88 18.38 -23.38 -10.41
CA LEU A 88 18.30 -22.20 -9.54
C LEU A 88 17.61 -22.50 -8.19
N ILE A 89 16.70 -23.47 -8.16
CA ILE A 89 16.04 -24.00 -6.97
C ILE A 89 16.22 -25.53 -6.94
N PRO A 90 17.24 -26.03 -6.24
CA PRO A 90 17.43 -27.47 -6.06
C PRO A 90 16.24 -28.09 -5.32
N LYS A 91 15.87 -29.30 -5.73
CA LYS A 91 14.86 -30.11 -5.03
C LYS A 91 15.27 -30.34 -3.58
N GLN A 92 14.32 -30.18 -2.66
CA GLN A 92 14.51 -30.45 -1.25
C GLN A 92 14.25 -31.93 -0.95
N ALA A 93 14.93 -32.45 0.07
CA ALA A 93 14.63 -33.78 0.58
C ALA A 93 13.26 -33.77 1.28
N PRO A 94 12.50 -34.88 1.22
CA PRO A 94 11.28 -35.03 2.01
C PRO A 94 11.57 -34.79 3.49
N ILE A 95 10.67 -34.06 4.16
CA ILE A 95 10.77 -33.82 5.60
C ILE A 95 10.02 -34.91 6.39
N ASP A 96 10.40 -35.10 7.66
CA ASP A 96 9.64 -35.94 8.59
C ASP A 96 8.54 -35.09 9.27
N PRO A 97 7.24 -35.34 9.03
CA PRO A 97 6.15 -34.54 9.59
C PRO A 97 6.08 -34.53 11.12
N SER A 98 6.77 -35.48 11.77
CA SER A 98 6.86 -35.57 13.24
C SER A 98 7.92 -34.65 13.84
N GLN A 99 8.89 -34.19 13.04
CA GLN A 99 9.99 -33.33 13.48
C GLN A 99 9.94 -31.95 12.84
N GLU A 100 9.48 -31.88 11.59
CA GLU A 100 9.44 -30.65 10.81
C GLU A 100 8.06 -30.43 10.21
N SER A 101 7.74 -29.16 9.90
CA SER A 101 6.47 -28.77 9.30
C SER A 101 6.58 -27.48 8.49
N TYR A 102 5.63 -27.28 7.59
CA TYR A 102 5.46 -26.04 6.84
C TYR A 102 4.24 -25.26 7.36
N TYR A 103 4.25 -23.96 7.10
CA TYR A 103 3.05 -23.15 7.30
C TYR A 103 1.95 -23.59 6.34
N THR A 104 0.71 -23.76 6.83
CA THR A 104 -0.46 -24.03 5.98
C THR A 104 -1.22 -22.75 5.62
N ASN A 105 -0.97 -21.66 6.36
CA ASN A 105 -1.51 -20.33 6.06
C ASN A 105 -0.39 -19.30 5.89
N ILE A 106 -0.20 -18.84 4.65
CA ILE A 106 0.76 -17.79 4.26
C ILE A 106 0.08 -16.46 3.91
N THR A 107 -1.21 -16.32 4.19
CA THR A 107 -1.94 -15.05 3.99
C THR A 107 -1.25 -13.92 4.74
N GLY A 108 -0.76 -12.92 4.01
CA GLY A 108 0.02 -11.85 4.60
C GLY A 108 0.85 -11.08 3.58
N PHE A 109 1.95 -10.51 4.08
CA PHE A 109 2.88 -9.70 3.31
C PHE A 109 4.20 -10.45 3.15
N ILE A 110 4.81 -10.38 1.97
CA ILE A 110 6.09 -11.02 1.67
C ILE A 110 7.06 -9.93 1.26
N ASN A 111 8.26 -9.93 1.83
CA ASN A 111 9.32 -9.00 1.49
C ASN A 111 10.67 -9.72 1.50
N GLY A 112 11.48 -9.54 0.46
CA GLY A 112 12.79 -10.20 0.41
C GLY A 112 13.73 -9.60 -0.62
N PRO A 113 15.05 -9.77 -0.43
CA PRO A 113 16.01 -9.43 -1.47
C PRO A 113 15.80 -10.32 -2.70
N ALA A 114 16.00 -9.73 -3.87
CA ALA A 114 15.88 -10.43 -5.14
C ALA A 114 17.10 -10.17 -6.02
N SER A 115 17.47 -11.16 -6.82
CA SER A 115 18.57 -11.10 -7.77
C SER A 115 18.04 -11.36 -9.17
N PHE A 116 18.28 -10.42 -10.07
CA PHE A 116 17.86 -10.51 -11.45
C PHE A 116 18.90 -11.25 -12.31
N TYR A 117 18.39 -12.13 -13.17
CA TYR A 117 19.15 -12.90 -14.14
C TYR A 117 18.59 -12.66 -15.53
N ASN A 118 19.42 -12.09 -16.41
CA ASN A 118 19.12 -12.01 -17.82
C ASN A 118 19.54 -13.33 -18.49
N LEU A 119 18.57 -14.18 -18.80
CA LEU A 119 18.85 -15.49 -19.39
C LEU A 119 19.36 -15.39 -20.83
N SER A 120 19.11 -14.27 -21.51
CA SER A 120 19.66 -14.00 -22.85
C SER A 120 21.16 -13.71 -22.83
N ASN A 121 21.74 -13.38 -21.67
CA ASN A 121 23.17 -13.16 -21.52
C ASN A 121 23.84 -14.36 -20.81
N PRO A 122 24.65 -15.17 -21.52
CA PRO A 122 25.30 -16.35 -20.95
C PRO A 122 26.34 -16.02 -19.86
N ARG A 123 26.73 -14.75 -19.71
CA ARG A 123 27.66 -14.28 -18.67
C ARG A 123 26.97 -13.68 -17.45
N SER A 124 25.63 -13.64 -17.42
CA SER A 124 24.91 -13.01 -16.30
C SER A 124 24.91 -13.87 -15.03
N SER A 125 25.19 -15.18 -15.13
CA SER A 125 25.26 -16.06 -13.97
C SER A 125 26.67 -16.11 -13.38
N ASN A 126 26.86 -15.49 -12.22
CA ASN A 126 27.98 -15.84 -11.32
C ASN A 126 27.79 -17.23 -10.68
N ASP A 127 26.61 -17.84 -10.82
CA ASP A 127 26.28 -19.16 -10.30
C ASP A 127 26.88 -20.30 -11.15
N SER A 128 27.21 -21.42 -10.50
CA SER A 128 27.93 -22.56 -11.05
C SER A 128 27.13 -23.49 -11.99
N TRP A 129 26.09 -22.99 -12.66
CA TRP A 129 25.23 -23.81 -13.52
C TRP A 129 25.57 -23.64 -15.00
N ASN A 130 25.42 -24.71 -15.77
CA ASN A 130 25.79 -24.73 -17.18
C ASN A 130 24.68 -24.12 -18.04
N TRP A 131 24.84 -22.85 -18.42
CA TRP A 131 23.89 -22.10 -19.24
C TRP A 131 23.52 -22.79 -20.56
N ASP A 132 24.49 -23.44 -21.22
CA ASP A 132 24.30 -24.08 -22.52
C ASP A 132 23.29 -25.23 -22.48
N HIS A 133 23.21 -25.96 -21.36
CA HIS A 133 22.28 -27.09 -21.18
C HIS A 133 20.95 -26.71 -20.52
N THR A 134 20.80 -25.46 -20.09
CA THR A 134 19.69 -25.06 -19.21
C THR A 134 18.87 -23.93 -19.82
N ALA A 135 19.44 -22.74 -20.01
CA ALA A 135 18.73 -21.58 -20.53
C ALA A 135 18.76 -21.48 -22.07
N LYS A 136 19.81 -22.00 -22.72
CA LYS A 136 19.97 -21.93 -24.18
C LYS A 136 18.77 -22.49 -24.97
N PRO A 137 18.16 -23.64 -24.62
CA PRO A 137 17.01 -24.15 -25.36
C PRO A 137 15.85 -23.15 -25.38
N LEU A 138 15.50 -22.58 -24.22
CA LEU A 138 14.47 -21.56 -24.08
C LEU A 138 14.82 -20.32 -24.92
N VAL A 139 16.00 -19.74 -24.72
CA VAL A 139 16.43 -18.51 -25.42
C VAL A 139 16.45 -18.70 -26.94
N SER A 140 16.86 -19.88 -27.42
CA SER A 140 16.93 -20.19 -28.85
C SER A 140 15.55 -20.29 -29.52
N SER A 141 14.51 -20.66 -28.78
CA SER A 141 13.13 -20.72 -29.29
C SER A 141 12.44 -19.36 -29.38
N LEU A 142 13.01 -18.31 -28.77
CA LEU A 142 12.37 -17.01 -28.64
C LEU A 142 12.71 -16.04 -29.78
N ASN A 143 11.69 -15.29 -30.21
CA ASN A 143 11.87 -14.17 -31.12
C ASN A 143 12.36 -12.93 -30.35
N GLN A 144 13.63 -12.58 -30.52
CA GLN A 144 14.30 -11.50 -29.81
C GLN A 144 13.63 -10.12 -29.99
N THR A 145 12.98 -9.86 -31.13
CA THR A 145 12.25 -8.60 -31.33
C THR A 145 11.00 -8.53 -30.45
N LYS A 146 10.27 -9.64 -30.32
CA LYS A 146 9.08 -9.75 -29.45
C LYS A 146 9.47 -9.71 -27.97
N VAL A 147 10.61 -10.31 -27.61
CA VAL A 147 11.18 -10.24 -26.26
C VAL A 147 11.44 -8.78 -25.87
N ARG A 148 12.13 -8.03 -26.71
CA ARG A 148 12.43 -6.61 -26.46
C ARG A 148 11.17 -5.75 -26.35
N SER A 149 10.17 -6.00 -27.19
CA SER A 149 8.91 -5.25 -27.10
C SER A 149 8.14 -5.55 -25.80
N LYS A 150 8.19 -6.80 -25.31
CA LYS A 150 7.50 -7.18 -24.07
C LYS A 150 8.20 -6.68 -22.80
N LEU A 151 9.54 -6.66 -22.79
CA LEU A 151 10.35 -6.18 -21.65
C LEU A 151 10.10 -4.70 -21.34
N GLY A 152 9.73 -3.91 -22.34
CA GLY A 152 9.46 -2.49 -22.19
C GLY A 152 10.69 -1.66 -21.82
N GLU A 153 10.44 -0.46 -21.29
CA GLU A 153 11.49 0.52 -20.92
C GLU A 153 11.94 0.39 -19.45
N PHE A 154 11.55 -0.68 -18.76
CA PHE A 154 11.87 -0.88 -17.35
C PHE A 154 13.35 -1.25 -17.13
N ASP A 155 13.99 -0.66 -16.11
CA ASP A 155 15.34 -1.05 -15.71
C ASP A 155 15.33 -2.34 -14.87
N TRP A 156 15.33 -3.47 -15.57
CA TRP A 156 15.34 -4.80 -14.96
C TRP A 156 16.61 -5.10 -14.15
N LEU A 157 17.75 -4.48 -14.47
CA LEU A 157 19.01 -4.73 -13.77
C LEU A 157 19.05 -4.05 -12.39
N GLY A 158 18.20 -3.05 -12.18
CA GLY A 158 18.08 -2.32 -10.92
C GLY A 158 17.23 -3.02 -9.85
N ILE A 159 16.57 -4.14 -10.17
CA ILE A 159 15.72 -4.86 -9.21
C ILE A 159 16.58 -5.47 -8.11
N ASP A 160 16.32 -5.07 -6.87
CA ASP A 160 17.04 -5.56 -5.68
C ASP A 160 16.12 -6.16 -4.61
N LYS A 161 14.81 -5.94 -4.72
CA LYS A 161 13.82 -6.40 -3.75
C LYS A 161 12.52 -6.84 -4.43
N ILE A 162 11.89 -7.85 -3.86
CA ILE A 162 10.46 -8.14 -4.06
C ILE A 162 9.67 -7.74 -2.82
N ALA A 163 8.48 -7.20 -3.05
CA ALA A 163 7.50 -6.91 -2.01
C ALA A 163 6.14 -7.36 -2.51
N GLY A 164 5.25 -7.81 -1.64
CA GLY A 164 3.93 -8.23 -2.10
C GLY A 164 3.00 -8.58 -0.97
N ASN A 165 1.74 -8.76 -1.33
CA ASN A 165 0.72 -9.29 -0.45
C ASN A 165 0.08 -10.51 -1.10
N VAL A 166 -0.16 -11.51 -0.28
CA VAL A 166 -0.67 -12.80 -0.71
C VAL A 166 -1.84 -13.17 0.17
N ARG A 167 -2.89 -13.68 -0.44
CA ARG A 167 -4.09 -14.17 0.21
C ARG A 167 -4.30 -15.61 -0.18
N GLU A 168 -4.42 -16.43 0.83
CA GLU A 168 -4.67 -17.85 0.66
C GLU A 168 -6.13 -18.17 0.89
N GLN A 169 -6.66 -19.04 0.04
CA GLN A 169 -8.04 -19.49 0.09
C GLN A 169 -8.05 -21.02 0.13
N LYS A 170 -8.55 -21.56 1.24
CA LYS A 170 -8.74 -22.99 1.42
C LYS A 170 -9.96 -23.44 0.61
N LEU A 171 -9.80 -24.54 -0.13
CA LEU A 171 -10.86 -25.10 -0.97
C LEU A 171 -11.85 -25.91 -0.12
N GLU A 172 -11.34 -26.87 0.66
CA GLU A 172 -12.08 -27.63 1.68
C GLU A 172 -11.17 -27.97 2.87
N SER A 173 -11.71 -28.44 4.00
CA SER A 173 -10.91 -28.77 5.19
C SER A 173 -10.02 -30.01 5.02
N THR A 174 -10.29 -30.84 4.01
CA THR A 174 -9.58 -32.10 3.72
C THR A 174 -8.58 -31.98 2.57
N SER A 175 -8.54 -30.85 1.86
CA SER A 175 -7.67 -30.67 0.71
C SER A 175 -6.22 -30.42 1.15
N THR A 176 -5.26 -31.06 0.48
CA THR A 176 -3.81 -30.85 0.67
C THR A 176 -3.27 -29.62 -0.08
N LEU A 177 -4.20 -28.85 -0.66
CA LEU A 177 -3.99 -27.74 -1.58
C LEU A 177 -4.82 -26.54 -1.14
N SER A 178 -4.29 -25.34 -1.34
CA SER A 178 -5.00 -24.05 -1.32
C SER A 178 -4.77 -23.29 -2.62
N PHE A 179 -5.72 -22.41 -2.93
CA PHE A 179 -5.52 -21.36 -3.91
C PHE A 179 -4.85 -20.14 -3.28
N LEU A 180 -4.03 -19.49 -4.10
CA LEU A 180 -3.25 -18.35 -3.72
C LEU A 180 -3.53 -17.22 -4.71
N THR A 181 -3.96 -16.07 -4.21
CA THR A 181 -4.12 -14.85 -5.01
C THR A 181 -3.37 -13.72 -4.34
N GLY A 182 -2.69 -12.88 -5.10
CA GLY A 182 -1.88 -11.83 -4.50
C GLY A 182 -1.39 -10.81 -5.51
N HIS A 183 -0.57 -9.89 -5.00
CA HIS A 183 0.19 -8.95 -5.80
C HIS A 183 1.65 -9.02 -5.38
N ILE A 184 2.54 -8.96 -6.35
CA ILE A 184 3.99 -8.91 -6.14
C ILE A 184 4.54 -7.76 -6.97
N ASP A 185 5.32 -6.91 -6.31
CA ASP A 185 5.95 -5.74 -6.87
C ASP A 185 7.46 -6.00 -6.99
N PHE A 186 8.00 -5.73 -8.16
CA PHE A 186 9.44 -5.68 -8.38
C PHE A 186 9.93 -4.28 -8.05
N VAL A 187 10.80 -4.16 -7.06
CA VAL A 187 11.25 -2.87 -6.52
C VAL A 187 12.68 -2.61 -6.96
N ASN A 188 12.91 -1.43 -7.52
CA ASN A 188 14.24 -0.85 -7.69
C ASN A 188 14.42 0.26 -6.65
N SER A 189 15.21 -0.02 -5.61
CA SER A 189 15.39 0.91 -4.48
C SER A 189 16.14 2.20 -4.86
N LYS A 190 16.80 2.28 -6.02
CA LYS A 190 17.54 3.48 -6.46
C LYS A 190 16.63 4.51 -7.11
N ASP A 191 15.68 4.05 -7.91
CA ASP A 191 14.81 4.90 -8.73
C ASP A 191 13.40 5.06 -8.14
N ASP A 192 13.08 4.34 -7.05
CA ASP A 192 11.76 4.28 -6.43
C ASP A 192 10.64 3.88 -7.42
N VAL A 193 11.02 3.12 -8.45
CA VAL A 193 10.11 2.56 -9.46
C VAL A 193 9.74 1.15 -9.06
N LEU A 194 8.44 0.87 -9.08
CA LEU A 194 7.84 -0.42 -8.81
C LEU A 194 7.01 -0.89 -10.00
N VAL A 195 7.10 -2.18 -10.31
CA VAL A 195 6.26 -2.83 -11.33
C VAL A 195 5.40 -3.88 -10.64
N ASN A 196 4.09 -3.69 -10.73
CA ASN A 196 3.10 -4.50 -10.03
C ASN A 196 2.64 -5.68 -10.89
N TYR A 197 2.68 -6.87 -10.31
CA TYR A 197 2.18 -8.10 -10.89
C TYR A 197 1.06 -8.68 -10.05
N GLN A 198 0.00 -9.12 -10.71
CA GLN A 198 -1.03 -9.94 -10.11
C GLN A 198 -0.55 -11.39 -10.11
N LEU A 199 -0.70 -12.08 -8.99
CA LEU A 199 -0.31 -13.48 -8.78
C LEU A 199 -1.57 -14.31 -8.57
N ASP A 200 -1.69 -15.40 -9.31
CA ASP A 200 -2.63 -16.47 -9.01
C ASP A 200 -1.92 -17.83 -9.06
N GLY A 201 -2.17 -18.68 -8.09
CA GLY A 201 -1.41 -19.91 -7.93
C GLY A 201 -2.02 -20.89 -6.94
N VAL A 202 -1.22 -21.91 -6.64
CA VAL A 202 -1.55 -22.97 -5.70
C VAL A 202 -0.42 -23.21 -4.72
N HIS A 203 -0.78 -23.51 -3.48
CA HIS A 203 0.14 -23.86 -2.42
C HIS A 203 -0.17 -25.27 -1.90
N PHE A 204 0.86 -26.12 -1.83
CA PHE A 204 0.78 -27.48 -1.33
C PHE A 204 1.33 -27.56 0.09
N TYR A 205 0.52 -27.98 1.05
CA TYR A 205 0.90 -27.99 2.46
C TYR A 205 1.92 -29.08 2.81
N GLU A 206 1.88 -30.21 2.09
CA GLU A 206 2.73 -31.37 2.39
C GLU A 206 4.21 -31.07 2.14
N ASP A 207 4.50 -30.42 1.00
CA ASP A 207 5.87 -30.11 0.57
C ASP A 207 6.24 -28.63 0.75
N GLY A 208 5.29 -27.78 1.19
CA GLY A 208 5.49 -26.34 1.35
C GLY A 208 5.78 -25.60 0.04
N THR A 209 5.45 -26.21 -1.10
CA THR A 209 5.74 -25.66 -2.44
C THR A 209 4.59 -24.82 -2.97
N ILE A 210 4.93 -23.75 -3.66
CA ILE A 210 4.01 -22.80 -4.25
C ILE A 210 4.32 -22.68 -5.73
N TYR A 211 3.29 -22.81 -6.56
CA TYR A 211 3.36 -22.60 -8.00
C TYR A 211 2.36 -21.54 -8.39
N GLY A 212 2.75 -20.58 -9.22
CA GLY A 212 1.86 -19.50 -9.61
C GLY A 212 2.14 -18.96 -10.99
N LEU A 213 1.14 -18.27 -11.53
CA LEU A 213 1.21 -17.45 -12.72
C LEU A 213 1.13 -15.99 -12.30
N MET A 214 1.92 -15.16 -12.96
CA MET A 214 1.96 -13.75 -12.68
C MET A 214 1.84 -12.96 -13.97
N GLU A 215 0.92 -12.00 -13.98
CA GLU A 215 0.68 -11.11 -15.09
C GLU A 215 0.77 -9.65 -14.64
N PRO A 216 1.20 -8.72 -15.49
CA PRO A 216 1.30 -7.32 -15.12
C PRO A 216 -0.10 -6.75 -14.88
N ARG A 217 -0.19 -5.77 -13.99
CA ARG A 217 -1.47 -5.16 -13.57
C ARG A 217 -2.38 -4.79 -14.75
N GLY A 218 -3.63 -5.22 -14.66
CA GLY A 218 -4.66 -5.05 -15.71
C GLY A 218 -4.80 -6.23 -16.67
N LEU A 219 -3.99 -7.28 -16.50
CA LEU A 219 -4.16 -8.59 -17.10
C LEU A 219 -4.31 -9.63 -16.00
N ASP A 220 -5.39 -10.41 -16.06
CA ASP A 220 -5.61 -11.51 -15.11
C ASP A 220 -4.85 -12.78 -15.57
N PRO A 221 -4.10 -13.44 -14.67
CA PRO A 221 -3.48 -14.72 -14.98
C PRO A 221 -4.51 -15.80 -15.35
N ASP A 222 -4.28 -16.52 -16.44
CA ASP A 222 -5.14 -17.63 -16.83
C ASP A 222 -4.85 -18.87 -15.98
N LEU A 223 -5.64 -19.06 -14.90
CA LEU A 223 -5.54 -20.20 -13.99
C LEU A 223 -5.53 -21.57 -14.69
N ARG A 224 -6.12 -21.68 -15.89
CA ARG A 224 -6.16 -22.94 -16.65
C ARG A 224 -4.76 -23.38 -17.10
N GLN A 225 -3.80 -22.46 -17.21
CA GLN A 225 -2.41 -22.72 -17.56
C GLN A 225 -1.53 -23.08 -16.34
N LEU A 226 -2.11 -23.25 -15.15
CA LEU A 226 -1.36 -23.55 -13.92
C LEU A 226 -1.00 -25.04 -13.78
N SER A 227 -1.87 -25.94 -14.28
CA SER A 227 -1.69 -27.41 -14.19
C SER A 227 -0.35 -27.92 -14.75
N PRO A 228 0.22 -27.38 -15.85
CA PRO A 228 1.54 -27.77 -16.33
C PRO A 228 2.65 -27.52 -15.33
N LEU A 229 2.59 -26.40 -14.59
CA LEU A 229 3.68 -25.96 -13.72
C LEU A 229 3.91 -26.90 -12.53
N VAL A 230 2.85 -27.59 -12.10
CA VAL A 230 2.91 -28.50 -10.96
C VAL A 230 3.47 -29.87 -11.35
N PRO A 231 4.07 -30.62 -10.39
CA PRO A 231 4.53 -31.98 -10.62
C PRO A 231 3.43 -32.93 -11.13
N THR A 232 3.82 -33.93 -11.93
CA THR A 232 2.89 -34.83 -12.62
C THR A 232 1.98 -35.64 -11.69
N ASN A 233 2.42 -35.92 -10.47
CA ASN A 233 1.65 -36.65 -9.45
C ASN A 233 0.44 -35.85 -8.92
N VAL A 234 0.53 -34.52 -8.93
CA VAL A 234 -0.54 -33.62 -8.44
C VAL A 234 -1.24 -32.88 -9.58
N ARG A 235 -0.77 -33.01 -10.82
CA ARG A 235 -1.30 -32.32 -12.01
C ARG A 235 -2.82 -32.49 -12.18
N ASN A 236 -3.34 -33.71 -12.03
CA ASN A 236 -4.77 -33.98 -12.15
C ASN A 236 -5.58 -33.38 -10.99
N LEU A 237 -5.06 -33.48 -9.76
CA LEU A 237 -5.70 -32.90 -8.58
C LEU A 237 -5.82 -31.38 -8.74
N THR A 238 -4.73 -30.71 -9.13
CA THR A 238 -4.72 -29.29 -9.42
C THR A 238 -5.67 -28.93 -10.55
N ALA A 239 -5.77 -29.76 -11.59
CA ALA A 239 -6.64 -29.49 -12.72
C ALA A 239 -8.13 -29.44 -12.33
N TYR A 240 -8.58 -30.35 -11.47
CA TYR A 240 -9.95 -30.31 -10.91
C TYR A 240 -10.13 -29.15 -9.93
N ALA A 241 -9.15 -28.88 -9.07
CA ALA A 241 -9.22 -27.74 -8.15
C ALA A 241 -9.38 -26.41 -8.91
N ILE A 242 -8.70 -26.23 -10.06
CA ILE A 242 -8.83 -25.02 -10.89
C ILE A 242 -10.25 -24.83 -11.39
N LYS A 243 -10.92 -25.93 -11.77
CA LYS A 243 -12.32 -25.87 -12.22
C LYS A 243 -13.20 -25.33 -11.10
N ASP A 244 -13.04 -25.86 -9.88
CA ASP A 244 -13.83 -25.46 -8.73
C ASP A 244 -13.56 -24.01 -8.33
N GLU A 245 -12.31 -23.55 -8.46
CA GLU A 245 -11.94 -22.15 -8.21
C GLU A 245 -12.54 -21.19 -9.25
N ILE A 246 -12.52 -21.52 -10.54
CA ILE A 246 -13.17 -20.70 -11.57
C ILE A 246 -14.69 -20.62 -11.31
N GLU A 247 -15.33 -21.74 -10.93
CA GLU A 247 -16.74 -21.76 -10.55
C GLU A 247 -17.03 -20.87 -9.34
N ARG A 248 -16.15 -20.90 -8.34
CA ARG A 248 -16.23 -20.00 -7.18
C ARG A 248 -16.09 -18.53 -7.58
N GLN A 249 -15.17 -18.20 -8.49
CA GLN A 249 -15.01 -16.82 -8.99
C GLN A 249 -16.25 -16.34 -9.73
N ILE A 250 -16.87 -17.19 -10.56
CA ILE A 250 -18.15 -16.93 -11.22
C ILE A 250 -19.23 -16.60 -10.19
N HIS A 251 -19.38 -17.44 -9.15
CA HIS A 251 -20.38 -17.21 -8.10
C HIS A 251 -20.15 -15.90 -7.33
N VAL A 252 -18.90 -15.59 -6.98
CA VAL A 252 -18.55 -14.32 -6.30
C VAL A 252 -18.85 -13.12 -7.19
N LEU A 253 -18.53 -13.19 -8.48
CA LEU A 253 -18.78 -12.09 -9.41
C LEU A 253 -20.29 -11.89 -9.64
N GLN A 254 -21.05 -12.98 -9.77
CA GLN A 254 -22.52 -12.94 -9.85
C GLN A 254 -23.14 -12.29 -8.61
N ASP A 255 -22.62 -12.58 -7.41
CA ASP A 255 -23.10 -11.96 -6.17
C ASP A 255 -22.80 -10.44 -6.13
N ARG A 256 -21.60 -10.01 -6.54
CA ARG A 256 -21.26 -8.58 -6.64
C ARG A 256 -22.07 -7.82 -7.69
N ILE A 257 -22.48 -8.49 -8.77
CA ILE A 257 -23.36 -7.91 -9.79
C ILE A 257 -24.78 -7.71 -9.24
N LYS A 258 -25.28 -8.66 -8.43
CA LYS A 258 -26.60 -8.57 -7.79
C LYS A 258 -26.62 -7.55 -6.64
N ASN A 259 -25.53 -7.47 -5.90
CA ASN A 259 -25.34 -6.61 -4.74
C ASN A 259 -24.22 -5.61 -5.03
N PRO A 260 -24.48 -4.55 -5.84
CA PRO A 260 -23.46 -3.58 -6.20
C PRO A 260 -22.95 -2.89 -4.93
N ARG A 261 -21.69 -3.14 -4.63
CA ARG A 261 -20.92 -2.42 -3.63
C ARG A 261 -20.02 -1.43 -4.37
N ASN A 262 -19.80 -0.25 -3.78
CA ASN A 262 -18.86 0.75 -4.29
C ASN A 262 -17.42 0.25 -4.15
N ASP A 263 -17.03 -0.72 -4.97
CA ASP A 263 -15.64 -1.13 -5.14
C ASP A 263 -15.02 -0.08 -6.07
N GLY A 264 -14.46 0.97 -5.47
CA GLY A 264 -13.74 2.02 -6.19
C GLY A 264 -12.41 1.49 -6.71
N GLN A 265 -12.42 0.79 -7.84
CA GLN A 265 -11.20 0.35 -8.50
C GLN A 265 -11.29 0.64 -10.00
N SER A 266 -10.86 1.84 -10.39
CA SER A 266 -10.47 2.10 -11.77
C SER A 266 -9.12 1.43 -12.01
N GLU A 267 -9.08 0.45 -12.91
CA GLU A 267 -7.84 -0.21 -13.31
C GLU A 267 -7.11 0.64 -14.36
N ASP A 268 -6.10 1.39 -13.92
CA ASP A 268 -5.18 2.05 -14.84
C ASP A 268 -4.31 1.01 -15.55
N ARG A 269 -4.55 0.81 -16.85
CA ARG A 269 -3.88 -0.19 -17.71
C ARG A 269 -2.47 0.20 -18.19
N ASN A 270 -1.78 1.09 -17.48
CA ASN A 270 -0.45 1.52 -17.89
C ASN A 270 0.62 0.59 -17.31
N SER A 271 0.78 -0.58 -17.92
CA SER A 271 1.89 -1.48 -17.60
C SER A 271 3.13 -1.09 -18.41
N ILE A 272 4.26 -0.90 -17.72
CA ILE A 272 5.56 -0.59 -18.33
C ILE A 272 6.10 -1.80 -19.12
N THR A 273 5.59 -3.00 -18.82
CA THR A 273 6.02 -4.30 -19.37
C THR A 273 4.81 -5.22 -19.53
N THR A 274 4.88 -6.10 -20.53
CA THR A 274 3.87 -7.12 -20.84
C THR A 274 4.44 -8.54 -20.72
N CYS A 275 5.48 -8.73 -19.91
CA CYS A 275 6.06 -10.04 -19.64
C CYS A 275 5.20 -10.81 -18.63
N SER A 276 4.80 -12.03 -18.99
CA SER A 276 4.19 -13.00 -18.08
C SER A 276 5.28 -13.75 -17.31
N PHE A 277 4.99 -14.15 -16.08
CA PHE A 277 5.92 -14.90 -15.24
C PHE A 277 5.28 -16.13 -14.61
N GLN A 278 6.13 -17.11 -14.33
CA GLN A 278 5.82 -18.32 -13.58
C GLN A 278 6.57 -18.25 -12.25
N LEU A 279 5.84 -18.35 -11.14
CA LEU A 279 6.36 -18.39 -9.79
C LEU A 279 6.61 -19.84 -9.38
N TYR A 280 7.84 -20.11 -8.92
CA TYR A 280 8.23 -21.34 -8.25
C TYR A 280 8.80 -20.95 -6.89
N ALA A 281 8.04 -21.17 -5.82
CA ALA A 281 8.49 -20.83 -4.48
C ALA A 281 8.34 -22.01 -3.53
N ARG A 282 9.09 -21.96 -2.44
CA ARG A 282 9.03 -22.93 -1.35
C ARG A 282 9.11 -22.22 -0.02
N ILE A 283 8.38 -22.73 0.96
CA ILE A 283 8.45 -22.30 2.34
C ILE A 283 9.57 -23.08 3.02
N ARG A 284 10.36 -22.41 3.85
CA ARG A 284 11.35 -23.07 4.69
C ARG A 284 10.66 -23.84 5.82
N SER A 285 11.06 -25.09 6.04
CA SER A 285 10.51 -25.91 7.12
C SER A 285 10.84 -25.32 8.49
N SER A 286 9.93 -25.57 9.44
CA SER A 286 10.05 -25.24 10.85
C SER A 286 10.42 -26.48 11.65
N ASN A 287 11.24 -26.34 12.69
CA ASN A 287 11.77 -27.46 13.49
C ASN A 287 10.77 -27.99 14.55
N PHE A 288 9.51 -28.19 14.17
CA PHE A 288 8.51 -28.83 15.02
C PHE A 288 7.45 -29.55 14.19
N SER A 289 6.72 -30.47 14.83
CA SER A 289 5.75 -31.34 14.17
C SER A 289 4.57 -30.58 13.56
N THR A 290 3.95 -31.22 12.57
CA THR A 290 2.76 -30.68 11.87
C THR A 290 1.61 -30.39 12.84
N TYR A 291 1.42 -31.23 13.87
CA TYR A 291 0.39 -31.01 14.89
C TYR A 291 0.61 -29.70 15.66
N LEU A 292 1.84 -29.42 16.07
CA LEU A 292 2.17 -28.19 16.80
C LEU A 292 2.05 -26.95 15.91
N MET A 293 2.33 -27.08 14.60
CA MET A 293 2.08 -26.01 13.63
C MET A 293 0.59 -25.72 13.50
N GLN A 294 -0.23 -26.75 13.35
CA GLN A 294 -1.68 -26.60 13.21
C GLN A 294 -2.31 -25.99 14.47
N GLU A 295 -1.84 -26.38 15.66
CA GLU A 295 -2.26 -25.76 16.93
C GLU A 295 -1.88 -24.28 16.99
N LEU A 296 -0.66 -23.93 16.58
CA LEU A 296 -0.19 -22.54 16.50
C LEU A 296 -1.00 -21.70 15.50
N GLU A 297 -1.30 -22.24 14.33
CA GLU A 297 -2.07 -21.55 13.29
C GLU A 297 -3.53 -21.37 13.70
N ALA A 298 -4.15 -22.41 14.30
CA ALA A 298 -5.52 -22.33 14.83
C ALA A 298 -5.64 -21.26 15.93
N GLU A 299 -4.70 -21.22 16.89
CA GLU A 299 -4.67 -20.19 17.93
C GLU A 299 -4.33 -18.79 17.38
N THR A 300 -3.60 -18.72 16.26
CA THR A 300 -3.32 -17.44 15.60
C THR A 300 -4.53 -16.91 14.83
N GLU A 301 -5.35 -17.79 14.27
CA GLU A 301 -6.59 -17.44 13.54
C GLU A 301 -7.74 -17.12 14.49
N ASP A 302 -7.94 -17.93 15.53
CA ASP A 302 -8.93 -17.74 16.59
C ASP A 302 -8.26 -17.81 17.98
N PRO A 303 -7.88 -16.66 18.57
CA PRO A 303 -7.10 -16.64 19.81
C PRO A 303 -7.96 -17.03 21.02
N THR A 304 -7.74 -18.23 21.56
CA THR A 304 -8.40 -18.74 22.77
C THR A 304 -7.62 -18.46 24.05
N GLY A 305 -6.35 -18.06 23.94
CA GLY A 305 -5.43 -17.80 25.04
C GLY A 305 -4.59 -19.00 25.46
N VAL A 306 -4.60 -20.09 24.69
CA VAL A 306 -3.78 -21.29 24.95
C VAL A 306 -2.30 -20.96 24.67
N ARG A 307 -1.39 -21.59 25.43
CA ARG A 307 0.05 -21.44 25.20
C ARG A 307 0.52 -22.43 24.14
N THR A 308 0.87 -21.92 22.97
CA THR A 308 1.42 -22.71 21.86
C THR A 308 2.94 -22.62 21.79
N VAL A 309 3.56 -23.34 20.84
CA VAL A 309 4.98 -23.21 20.52
C VAL A 309 5.35 -21.78 20.09
N LYS A 310 6.63 -21.42 20.23
CA LYS A 310 7.12 -20.13 19.74
C LYS A 310 7.02 -20.10 18.21
N ARG A 311 6.32 -19.11 17.69
CA ARG A 311 6.16 -18.87 16.26
C ARG A 311 7.54 -18.75 15.57
N PRO A 312 7.86 -19.61 14.58
CA PRO A 312 9.05 -19.46 13.75
C PRO A 312 8.85 -18.31 12.74
N PRO A 313 9.92 -17.81 12.10
CA PRO A 313 9.76 -16.89 10.98
C PRO A 313 9.22 -17.63 9.74
N LEU A 314 8.22 -17.07 9.07
CA LEU A 314 7.82 -17.52 7.74
C LEU A 314 8.88 -17.06 6.75
N GLN A 315 9.64 -17.98 6.17
CA GLN A 315 10.68 -17.70 5.19
C GLN A 315 10.37 -18.43 3.89
N LEU A 316 10.56 -17.75 2.76
CA LEU A 316 10.34 -18.27 1.43
C LEU A 316 11.59 -18.10 0.58
N ASP A 317 11.90 -19.14 -0.19
CA ASP A 317 12.90 -19.11 -1.25
C ASP A 317 12.20 -19.40 -2.57
N GLY A 318 12.62 -18.77 -3.67
CA GLY A 318 11.94 -19.00 -4.93
C GLY A 318 12.56 -18.32 -6.15
N LEU A 319 11.89 -18.53 -7.27
CA LEU A 319 12.28 -18.15 -8.61
C LEU A 319 11.03 -17.70 -9.35
N ILE A 320 11.10 -16.50 -9.90
CA ILE A 320 10.08 -15.93 -10.78
C ILE A 320 10.70 -15.96 -12.17
N LEU A 321 10.15 -16.77 -13.08
CA LEU A 321 10.72 -17.03 -14.39
C LEU A 321 9.75 -16.55 -15.48
N SER A 322 10.21 -15.69 -16.38
CA SER A 322 9.45 -15.36 -17.59
C SER A 322 9.94 -16.21 -18.76
N PRO A 323 9.17 -17.21 -19.21
CA PRO A 323 9.51 -17.96 -20.42
C PRO A 323 9.47 -17.07 -21.66
N ASP A 324 8.58 -16.08 -21.69
CA ASP A 324 8.35 -15.20 -22.83
C ASP A 324 9.44 -14.14 -23.02
N CYS A 325 10.03 -13.67 -21.92
CA CYS A 325 11.00 -12.58 -21.94
C CYS A 325 12.44 -13.03 -21.63
N ALA A 326 12.66 -14.33 -21.37
CA ALA A 326 13.96 -14.89 -21.02
C ALA A 326 14.65 -14.13 -19.87
N VAL A 327 13.89 -13.85 -18.81
CA VAL A 327 14.36 -13.22 -17.59
C VAL A 327 13.94 -14.04 -16.39
N ALA A 328 14.76 -14.04 -15.34
CA ALA A 328 14.45 -14.71 -14.09
C ALA A 328 14.85 -13.86 -12.89
N LEU A 329 14.08 -13.94 -11.82
CA LEU A 329 14.33 -13.29 -10.54
C LEU A 329 14.40 -14.37 -9.48
N LYS A 330 15.56 -14.53 -8.84
CA LYS A 330 15.74 -15.43 -7.70
C LYS A 330 15.60 -14.61 -6.43
N PHE A 331 14.76 -15.04 -5.51
CA PHE A 331 14.70 -14.47 -4.17
C PHE A 331 15.03 -15.56 -3.17
N ASN A 332 15.92 -15.23 -2.24
CA ASN A 332 16.29 -16.11 -1.14
C ASN A 332 16.01 -15.36 0.15
N GLU A 333 15.60 -16.09 1.18
CA GLU A 333 15.34 -15.54 2.51
C GLU A 333 14.27 -14.44 2.50
N ALA A 334 13.28 -14.53 1.62
CA ALA A 334 12.13 -13.63 1.67
C ALA A 334 11.35 -13.92 2.95
N VAL A 335 11.05 -12.87 3.72
CA VAL A 335 10.34 -12.99 4.98
C VAL A 335 8.87 -12.67 4.78
N GLY A 336 8.03 -13.59 5.23
CA GLY A 336 6.59 -13.43 5.29
C GLY A 336 6.13 -12.94 6.66
N MET A 337 5.17 -12.02 6.67
CA MET A 337 4.41 -11.61 7.84
C MET A 337 2.93 -11.91 7.63
N GLN A 338 2.39 -12.86 8.39
CA GLN A 338 0.96 -13.19 8.31
C GLN A 338 0.07 -11.99 8.65
N ALA A 339 -1.03 -11.84 7.93
CA ALA A 339 -1.96 -10.71 8.06
C ALA A 339 -2.54 -10.61 9.49
N ASN A 340 -2.91 -11.73 10.11
CA ASN A 340 -3.46 -11.75 11.47
C ASN A 340 -2.48 -11.15 12.50
N ILE A 341 -1.18 -11.45 12.35
CA ILE A 341 -0.12 -10.94 13.22
C ILE A 341 0.05 -9.44 13.01
N PHE A 342 0.07 -9.00 11.75
CA PHE A 342 0.15 -7.59 11.40
C PHE A 342 -0.99 -6.79 12.05
N TRP A 343 -2.23 -7.28 11.93
CA TRP A 343 -3.41 -6.64 12.53
C TRP A 343 -3.39 -6.68 14.06
N GLN A 344 -2.89 -7.77 14.66
CA GLN A 344 -2.70 -7.85 16.11
C GLN A 344 -1.68 -6.82 16.62
N LYS A 345 -0.54 -6.67 15.95
CA LYS A 345 0.46 -5.63 16.26
C LYS A 345 -0.13 -4.24 16.10
N SER A 346 -0.88 -4.00 15.04
CA SER A 346 -1.56 -2.71 14.79
C SER A 346 -2.60 -2.37 15.87
N THR A 347 -3.35 -3.36 16.35
CA THR A 347 -4.30 -3.19 17.46
C THR A 347 -3.57 -2.80 18.74
N MET A 348 -2.44 -3.44 19.05
CA MET A 348 -1.65 -3.12 20.24
C MET A 348 -1.01 -1.73 20.16
N TYR A 349 -0.49 -1.35 18.98
CA TYR A 349 -0.06 0.03 18.72
C TYR A 349 -1.18 1.03 19.00
N SER A 350 -2.37 0.77 18.47
CA SER A 350 -3.51 1.68 18.59
C SER A 350 -3.96 1.86 20.04
N PHE A 351 -3.89 0.80 20.85
CA PHE A 351 -4.13 0.87 22.29
C PHE A 351 -3.12 1.77 23.00
N VAL A 352 -1.82 1.56 22.77
CA VAL A 352 -0.75 2.36 23.38
C VAL A 352 -0.85 3.82 22.94
N ALA A 353 -1.07 4.07 21.65
CA ALA A 353 -1.26 5.40 21.10
C ALA A 353 -2.46 6.11 21.74
N SER A 354 -3.59 5.41 21.90
CA SER A 354 -4.78 5.95 22.56
C SER A 354 -4.50 6.34 24.02
N LEU A 355 -3.75 5.49 24.75
CA LEU A 355 -3.36 5.80 26.12
C LEU A 355 -2.46 7.04 26.19
N CYS A 356 -1.49 7.15 25.29
CA CYS A 356 -0.63 8.33 25.18
C CYS A 356 -1.46 9.60 24.89
N TYR A 357 -2.35 9.58 23.90
CA TYR A 357 -3.21 10.72 23.59
C TYR A 357 -4.15 11.09 24.73
N PHE A 358 -4.67 10.10 25.47
CA PHE A 358 -5.48 10.35 26.65
C PHE A 358 -4.68 11.06 27.76
N ILE A 359 -3.42 10.66 27.97
CA ILE A 359 -2.51 11.34 28.92
C ILE A 359 -2.22 12.77 28.46
N ILE A 360 -1.90 12.97 27.18
CA ILE A 360 -1.65 14.31 26.60
C ILE A 360 -2.89 15.19 26.78
N LEU A 361 -4.08 14.67 26.51
CA LEU A 361 -5.34 15.37 26.74
C LEU A 361 -5.52 15.80 28.19
N LYS A 362 -5.27 14.90 29.16
CA LYS A 362 -5.33 15.25 30.59
C LYS A 362 -4.31 16.33 30.97
N LEU A 363 -3.08 16.24 30.46
CA LEU A 363 -2.03 17.23 30.71
C LEU A 363 -2.37 18.58 30.10
N LEU A 364 -2.86 18.61 28.87
CA LEU A 364 -3.28 19.83 28.18
C LEU A 364 -4.43 20.52 28.91
N VAL A 365 -5.47 19.76 29.30
CA VAL A 365 -6.58 20.30 30.09
C VAL A 365 -6.04 20.91 31.39
N ARG A 366 -5.18 20.19 32.12
CA ARG A 366 -4.57 20.71 33.35
C ARG A 366 -3.74 21.97 33.10
N GLN A 367 -2.98 22.03 32.00
CA GLN A 367 -2.21 23.20 31.61
C GLN A 367 -3.11 24.41 31.32
N MET A 368 -4.21 24.20 30.61
CA MET A 368 -5.21 25.24 30.35
C MET A 368 -5.88 25.73 31.64
N GLU A 369 -6.13 24.84 32.60
CA GLU A 369 -6.70 25.21 33.91
C GLU A 369 -5.72 26.02 34.77
N MET A 370 -4.43 25.69 34.74
CA MET A 370 -3.40 26.48 35.44
C MET A 370 -3.14 27.82 34.74
N SER A 371 -3.36 27.89 33.43
CA SER A 371 -3.10 29.07 32.60
C SER A 371 -4.36 29.94 32.40
N ARG A 372 -5.18 30.11 33.45
CA ARG A 372 -6.45 30.87 33.37
C ARG A 372 -6.27 32.39 33.39
N THR A 373 -5.11 32.91 33.79
CA THR A 373 -4.87 34.36 33.89
C THR A 373 -4.24 34.91 32.60
N PRO A 374 -4.67 36.10 32.13
CA PRO A 374 -4.08 36.74 30.95
C PRO A 374 -2.56 36.96 31.07
N SER A 375 -2.08 37.28 32.27
CA SER A 375 -0.65 37.45 32.56
C SER A 375 0.17 36.16 32.47
N SER A 376 -0.46 35.00 32.68
CA SER A 376 0.15 33.68 32.45
C SER A 376 0.15 33.36 30.96
N ILE A 377 -0.98 33.58 30.27
CA ILE A 377 -1.13 33.33 28.84
C ILE A 377 -0.15 34.16 28.00
N ALA A 378 0.08 35.43 28.35
CA ALA A 378 1.03 36.30 27.63
C ALA A 378 2.47 35.74 27.59
N LYS A 379 2.86 34.93 28.58
CA LYS A 379 4.21 34.33 28.67
C LYS A 379 4.36 33.02 27.88
N ILE A 380 3.27 32.50 27.33
CA ILE A 380 3.24 31.20 26.64
C ILE A 380 3.52 31.41 25.14
N SER A 381 4.35 30.55 24.54
CA SER A 381 4.62 30.63 23.11
C SER A 381 3.42 30.16 22.27
N ARG A 382 2.89 31.06 21.43
CA ARG A 382 1.88 30.74 20.40
C ARG A 382 2.37 29.66 19.42
N TRP A 383 3.65 29.67 19.06
CA TRP A 383 4.20 28.76 18.06
C TRP A 383 4.21 27.31 18.54
N THR A 384 4.45 27.07 19.83
CA THR A 384 4.43 25.73 20.40
C THR A 384 3.06 25.07 20.20
N PHE A 385 1.98 25.79 20.53
CA PHE A 385 0.62 25.30 20.36
C PHE A 385 0.22 25.15 18.89
N ALA A 386 0.71 26.04 18.01
CA ALA A 386 0.48 25.91 16.58
C ALA A 386 1.14 24.64 16.00
N PHE A 387 2.39 24.34 16.37
CA PHE A 387 3.07 23.12 15.91
C PHE A 387 2.42 21.85 16.50
N GLN A 388 2.00 21.89 17.76
CA GLN A 388 1.29 20.78 18.38
C GLN A 388 -0.04 20.49 17.65
N ALA A 389 -0.84 21.52 17.38
CA ALA A 389 -2.07 21.43 16.62
C ALA A 389 -1.88 20.86 15.21
N ILE A 390 -0.81 21.24 14.52
CA ILE A 390 -0.48 20.69 13.20
C ILE A 390 -0.13 19.20 13.32
N ALA A 391 0.67 18.80 14.31
CA ALA A 391 1.06 17.40 14.51
C ALA A 391 -0.15 16.51 14.85
N ASP A 392 -1.04 16.98 15.72
CA ASP A 392 -2.26 16.27 16.11
C ASP A 392 -3.27 16.19 14.95
N ALA A 393 -3.34 17.23 14.11
CA ALA A 393 -4.15 17.19 12.88
C ALA A 393 -3.63 16.15 11.87
N TYR A 394 -2.31 16.08 11.64
CA TYR A 394 -1.72 15.04 10.79
C TYR A 394 -1.95 13.65 11.35
N SER A 395 -1.82 13.50 12.67
CA SER A 395 -2.06 12.23 13.35
C SER A 395 -3.52 11.80 13.23
N PHE A 396 -4.47 12.72 13.40
CA PHE A 396 -5.89 12.46 13.18
C PHE A 396 -6.17 11.97 11.75
N VAL A 397 -5.72 12.72 10.74
CA VAL A 397 -5.94 12.35 9.33
C VAL A 397 -5.30 11.00 9.02
N GLY A 398 -4.05 10.78 9.44
CA GLY A 398 -3.35 9.52 9.20
C GLY A 398 -4.08 8.30 9.79
N HIS A 399 -4.48 8.37 11.06
CA HIS A 399 -5.20 7.26 11.70
C HIS A 399 -6.57 7.01 11.08
N VAL A 400 -7.32 8.06 10.74
CA VAL A 400 -8.64 7.90 10.10
C VAL A 400 -8.50 7.34 8.70
N THR A 401 -7.54 7.83 7.90
CA THR A 401 -7.29 7.31 6.55
C THR A 401 -6.90 5.83 6.61
N VAL A 402 -5.93 5.46 7.47
CA VAL A 402 -5.54 4.05 7.62
C VAL A 402 -6.70 3.21 8.11
N GLY A 403 -7.48 3.69 9.08
CA GLY A 403 -8.65 3.00 9.61
C GLY A 403 -9.74 2.74 8.55
N ILE A 404 -9.99 3.71 7.67
CA ILE A 404 -10.98 3.59 6.57
C ILE A 404 -10.47 2.64 5.49
N VAL A 405 -9.20 2.78 5.08
CA VAL A 405 -8.61 1.96 4.02
C VAL A 405 -8.41 0.52 4.48
N SER A 406 -8.15 0.31 5.77
CA SER A 406 -8.12 -1.02 6.34
C SER A 406 -9.54 -1.57 6.47
N GLU A 407 -10.02 -2.35 5.51
CA GLU A 407 -11.27 -3.12 5.66
C GLU A 407 -11.09 -4.34 6.59
N SER A 408 -10.46 -4.14 7.74
CA SER A 408 -10.07 -5.22 8.65
C SER A 408 -10.81 -5.12 9.98
N ARG A 409 -10.80 -6.22 10.74
CA ARG A 409 -11.32 -6.28 12.12
C ARG A 409 -10.65 -5.25 13.04
N SER A 410 -9.45 -4.77 12.70
CA SER A 410 -8.67 -3.81 13.49
C SER A 410 -8.91 -2.35 13.12
N SER A 411 -9.69 -2.07 12.08
CA SER A 411 -10.03 -0.71 11.63
C SER A 411 -10.55 0.18 12.76
N LEU A 412 -11.51 -0.33 13.54
CA LEU A 412 -12.10 0.38 14.67
C LEU A 412 -11.07 0.74 15.75
N SER A 413 -10.11 -0.15 16.00
CA SER A 413 -9.05 0.11 16.99
C SER A 413 -8.12 1.24 16.55
N ILE A 414 -7.80 1.33 15.25
CA ILE A 414 -6.93 2.38 14.69
C ILE A 414 -7.63 3.75 14.69
N ILE A 415 -8.97 3.78 14.59
CA ILE A 415 -9.75 5.03 14.62
C ILE A 415 -9.76 5.66 16.02
N ALA A 416 -9.70 4.88 17.09
CA ALA A 416 -9.74 5.37 18.47
C ALA A 416 -8.66 6.43 18.82
N PRO A 417 -7.35 6.22 18.55
CA PRO A 417 -6.35 7.26 18.76
C PRO A 417 -6.58 8.47 17.84
N GLY A 418 -7.08 8.26 16.62
CA GLY A 418 -7.46 9.34 15.70
C GLY A 418 -8.55 10.25 16.29
N PHE A 419 -9.58 9.69 16.92
CA PHE A 419 -10.63 10.46 17.59
C PHE A 419 -10.09 11.29 18.77
N LEU A 420 -9.16 10.73 19.56
CA LEU A 420 -8.53 11.46 20.66
C LEU A 420 -7.65 12.61 20.14
N ALA A 421 -6.87 12.38 19.09
CA ALA A 421 -6.10 13.42 18.40
C ALA A 421 -7.01 14.51 17.82
N ALA A 422 -8.16 14.14 17.22
CA ALA A 422 -9.16 15.09 16.74
C ALA A 422 -9.72 15.94 17.87
N THR A 423 -9.98 15.34 19.04
CA THR A 423 -10.49 16.03 20.21
C THR A 423 -9.47 17.03 20.75
N LEU A 424 -8.20 16.63 20.86
CA LEU A 424 -7.08 17.50 21.23
C LEU A 424 -7.01 18.72 20.30
N PHE A 425 -6.87 18.47 19.00
CA PHE A 425 -6.73 19.50 17.97
C PHE A 425 -7.96 20.43 17.91
N LEU A 426 -9.15 19.88 17.65
CA LEU A 426 -10.35 20.68 17.33
C LEU A 426 -10.95 21.37 18.56
N VAL A 427 -10.94 20.71 19.72
CA VAL A 427 -11.66 21.21 20.91
C VAL A 427 -10.76 22.06 21.78
N PHE A 428 -9.52 21.64 22.02
CA PHE A 428 -8.66 22.28 23.00
C PHE A 428 -7.62 23.20 22.36
N GLU A 429 -6.80 22.68 21.45
CA GLU A 429 -5.62 23.40 20.96
C GLU A 429 -5.95 24.58 20.07
N VAL A 430 -6.88 24.43 19.12
CA VAL A 430 -7.33 25.54 18.27
C VAL A 430 -7.95 26.65 19.12
N ARG A 431 -8.79 26.31 20.10
CA ARG A 431 -9.40 27.29 21.01
C ARG A 431 -8.37 28.00 21.87
N PHE A 432 -7.41 27.26 22.41
CA PHE A 432 -6.37 27.82 23.25
C PHE A 432 -5.40 28.71 22.44
N SER A 433 -5.04 28.29 21.23
CA SER A 433 -4.22 29.09 20.31
C SER A 433 -4.93 30.40 19.90
N MET A 434 -6.24 30.37 19.66
CA MET A 434 -7.02 31.59 19.40
C MET A 434 -7.01 32.54 20.60
N LEU A 435 -7.19 32.01 21.81
CA LEU A 435 -7.15 32.79 23.05
C LEU A 435 -5.77 33.43 23.27
N ILE A 436 -4.69 32.67 23.08
CA ILE A 436 -3.32 33.18 23.15
C ILE A 436 -3.14 34.33 22.14
N HIS A 437 -3.56 34.12 20.89
CA HIS A 437 -3.41 35.13 19.85
C HIS A 437 -4.15 36.43 20.17
N GLN A 438 -5.36 36.34 20.74
CA GLN A 438 -6.12 37.52 21.15
C GLN A 438 -5.44 38.30 22.28
N ILE A 439 -4.84 37.60 23.25
CA ILE A 439 -4.15 38.22 24.40
C ILE A 439 -2.80 38.82 23.98
N GLN A 440 -2.08 38.18 23.05
CA GLN A 440 -0.77 38.64 22.57
C GLN A 440 -0.83 39.62 21.39
N GLY A 441 -2.00 39.78 20.75
CA GLY A 441 -2.18 40.70 19.63
C GLY A 441 -1.84 42.17 19.94
N PRO A 442 -2.27 42.74 21.08
CA PRO A 442 -2.00 44.14 21.42
C PRO A 442 -0.51 44.44 21.68
N GLU A 443 0.21 43.55 22.35
CA GLU A 443 1.66 43.67 22.63
C GLU A 443 2.50 43.58 21.34
N ASP A 444 2.12 42.69 20.43
CA ASP A 444 2.71 42.61 19.08
C ASP A 444 2.51 43.91 18.28
N ALA A 445 1.37 44.58 18.44
CA ALA A 445 1.08 45.85 17.76
C ALA A 445 1.92 47.01 18.32
N VAL A 446 2.13 47.05 19.64
CA VAL A 446 2.98 48.06 20.29
C VAL A 446 4.45 47.88 19.89
N MET A 447 4.98 46.64 19.87
CA MET A 447 6.36 46.38 19.42
C MET A 447 6.59 46.67 17.94
N ARG A 448 5.57 46.55 17.08
CA ARG A 448 5.67 46.87 15.64
C ARG A 448 5.49 48.35 15.31
N THR A 449 5.17 49.20 16.29
CA THR A 449 5.12 50.64 16.04
C THR A 449 6.56 51.14 15.91
N PRO A 450 6.99 51.68 14.74
CA PRO A 450 8.31 52.26 14.61
C PRO A 450 8.44 53.36 15.67
N ALA A 451 9.52 53.33 16.46
CA ALA A 451 9.87 54.44 17.31
C ALA A 451 9.82 55.71 16.44
N ALA A 452 8.89 56.60 16.76
CA ALA A 452 8.74 57.85 16.02
C ALA A 452 10.12 58.52 15.98
N PRO A 453 10.62 58.94 14.80
CA PRO A 453 11.90 59.61 14.73
C PRO A 453 11.83 60.84 15.63
N ALA A 454 12.76 60.94 16.58
CA ALA A 454 12.94 62.14 17.37
C ALA A 454 13.09 63.32 16.41
N THR A 455 12.17 64.27 16.49
CA THR A 455 12.15 65.49 15.69
C THR A 455 13.47 66.24 15.86
N PRO A 456 14.28 66.42 14.80
CA PRO A 456 15.29 67.46 14.79
C PRO A 456 14.56 68.76 14.47
N ASN A 457 14.58 69.72 15.38
CA ASN A 457 14.12 71.07 15.07
C ASN A 457 15.00 71.67 13.96
N THR A 458 14.37 71.88 12.81
CA THR A 458 14.94 72.48 11.60
C THR A 458 15.27 73.96 11.80
N THR A 459 16.42 74.40 11.29
CA THR A 459 16.52 75.72 10.66
C THR A 459 17.41 75.67 9.42
N THR A 460 16.85 76.22 8.33
CA THR A 460 17.48 76.71 7.09
C THR A 460 17.40 75.80 5.86
N PRO A 461 16.99 76.32 4.67
CA PRO A 461 16.63 75.52 3.51
C PRO A 461 17.75 75.44 2.45
N GLU A 462 17.56 74.52 1.50
CA GLU A 462 17.72 74.69 0.04
C GLU A 462 18.51 73.57 -0.69
N VAL A 463 17.99 73.29 -1.90
CA VAL A 463 18.55 72.60 -3.07
C VAL A 463 18.18 71.12 -3.29
N ALA A 464 17.59 70.91 -4.47
CA ALA A 464 17.02 69.72 -5.07
C ALA A 464 18.06 68.72 -5.61
N SER A 465 17.67 67.44 -5.77
CA SER A 465 17.73 66.71 -7.05
C SER A 465 17.13 65.30 -6.92
N ASP A 466 16.45 64.88 -7.98
CA ASP A 466 15.85 63.56 -8.26
C ASP A 466 16.81 62.37 -8.09
N GLN A 467 16.27 61.18 -7.78
CA GLN A 467 16.53 59.98 -8.60
C GLN A 467 15.49 58.85 -8.41
N VAL A 468 15.04 58.36 -9.58
CA VAL A 468 14.18 57.21 -9.87
C VAL A 468 14.91 55.89 -9.59
N SER A 469 14.22 54.85 -9.12
CA SER A 469 14.53 53.46 -9.49
C SER A 469 13.34 52.50 -9.33
N THR A 470 13.24 51.68 -10.37
CA THR A 470 12.19 50.80 -10.87
C THR A 470 12.13 49.40 -10.19
N THR A 471 10.92 48.83 -10.15
CA THR A 471 10.52 47.41 -9.92
C THR A 471 11.20 46.44 -10.92
N PRO A 472 11.19 45.07 -10.78
CA PRO A 472 9.96 44.24 -10.79
C PRO A 472 9.94 42.96 -9.92
N ALA A 473 8.75 42.62 -9.44
CA ALA A 473 8.39 41.33 -8.84
C ALA A 473 7.83 40.38 -9.92
N ALA A 474 8.51 39.26 -10.19
CA ALA A 474 7.99 38.22 -11.10
C ALA A 474 8.49 36.77 -10.82
N ALA A 475 9.22 36.50 -9.73
CA ALA A 475 9.84 35.19 -9.50
C ALA A 475 9.10 34.24 -8.52
N VAL A 476 7.98 34.64 -7.91
CA VAL A 476 7.43 33.94 -6.73
C VAL A 476 6.44 32.80 -7.06
N ARG A 477 6.06 32.60 -8.33
CA ARG A 477 4.95 31.67 -8.65
C ARG A 477 5.37 30.22 -8.97
N THR A 478 6.64 29.96 -9.25
CA THR A 478 7.11 28.61 -9.65
C THR A 478 7.52 27.74 -8.45
N GLU A 479 8.04 28.34 -7.36
CA GLU A 479 8.46 27.61 -6.15
C GLU A 479 7.30 27.04 -5.32
N GLN A 480 6.07 27.55 -5.47
CA GLN A 480 4.94 27.10 -4.65
C GLN A 480 4.34 25.77 -5.10
N VAL A 481 4.46 25.40 -6.39
CA VAL A 481 3.89 24.15 -6.94
C VAL A 481 4.82 22.96 -6.72
N GLU A 482 6.13 23.18 -6.74
CA GLU A 482 7.14 22.15 -6.51
C GLU A 482 7.19 21.73 -5.03
N ASN A 483 6.98 22.70 -4.12
CA ASN A 483 6.94 22.46 -2.67
C ASN A 483 5.70 21.69 -2.20
N THR A 484 4.55 21.80 -2.88
CA THR A 484 3.35 20.99 -2.56
C THR A 484 3.49 19.55 -3.03
N LEU A 485 4.10 19.32 -4.19
CA LEU A 485 4.38 17.96 -4.69
C LEU A 485 5.43 17.24 -3.82
N ALA A 486 6.46 17.96 -3.38
CA ALA A 486 7.48 17.43 -2.45
C ALA A 486 6.89 17.09 -1.07
N ARG A 487 5.95 17.90 -0.56
CA ARG A 487 5.25 17.62 0.71
C ARG A 487 4.31 16.41 0.63
N LEU A 488 3.64 16.22 -0.52
CA LEU A 488 2.84 15.02 -0.76
C LEU A 488 3.72 13.76 -0.81
N ARG A 489 4.86 13.80 -1.52
CA ARG A 489 5.83 12.68 -1.51
C ARG A 489 6.37 12.37 -0.12
N HIS A 490 6.63 13.39 0.72
CA HIS A 490 7.05 13.15 2.11
C HIS A 490 5.95 12.51 2.98
N ALA A 491 4.68 12.85 2.76
CA ALA A 491 3.57 12.21 3.46
C ALA A 491 3.39 10.74 3.04
N PHE A 492 3.52 10.43 1.75
CA PHE A 492 3.54 9.05 1.27
C PHE A 492 4.77 8.28 1.77
N GLY A 493 5.95 8.90 1.79
CA GLY A 493 7.16 8.31 2.35
C GLY A 493 7.07 8.04 3.85
N ALA A 494 6.32 8.85 4.61
CA ALA A 494 6.05 8.60 6.03
C ALA A 494 5.08 7.41 6.23
N ILE A 495 4.08 7.26 5.37
CA ILE A 495 3.19 6.09 5.36
C ILE A 495 3.97 4.84 4.97
N GLN A 496 4.86 4.92 3.98
CA GLN A 496 5.73 3.83 3.55
C GLN A 496 6.77 3.46 4.61
N ALA A 497 7.35 4.44 5.32
CA ALA A 497 8.25 4.20 6.44
C ALA A 497 7.51 3.57 7.64
N PHE A 498 6.27 3.98 7.88
CA PHE A 498 5.41 3.39 8.91
C PHE A 498 5.01 1.95 8.57
N THR A 499 4.60 1.68 7.33
CA THR A 499 4.31 0.31 6.87
C THR A 499 5.57 -0.54 6.93
N ASN A 500 6.72 -0.05 6.43
CA ASN A 500 8.01 -0.75 6.52
C ASN A 500 8.40 -1.07 7.97
N SER A 501 8.19 -0.13 8.91
CA SER A 501 8.43 -0.35 10.34
C SER A 501 7.44 -1.31 11.00
N MET A 502 6.20 -1.39 10.52
CA MET A 502 5.20 -2.35 11.00
C MET A 502 5.40 -3.74 10.41
N THR A 503 5.87 -3.83 9.17
CA THR A 503 6.20 -5.08 8.47
C THR A 503 7.58 -5.63 8.82
N ASP A 504 8.37 -4.93 9.64
CA ASP A 504 9.63 -5.43 10.15
C ASP A 504 9.38 -6.56 11.19
N PRO A 505 9.84 -7.79 10.93
CA PRO A 505 9.72 -8.91 11.87
C PRO A 505 10.49 -8.67 13.18
N ASP A 506 11.58 -7.89 13.16
CA ASP A 506 12.48 -7.64 14.30
C ASP A 506 12.18 -6.34 15.07
N SER A 507 11.13 -5.63 14.67
CA SER A 507 10.68 -4.41 15.34
C SER A 507 10.44 -4.65 16.84
N LYS A 508 11.26 -3.98 17.67
CA LYS A 508 11.33 -4.15 19.14
C LYS A 508 10.05 -3.76 19.89
N PHE A 509 8.99 -3.34 19.21
CA PHE A 509 7.75 -2.85 19.81
C PHE A 509 7.01 -3.89 20.66
N CYS A 510 7.34 -5.19 20.57
CA CYS A 510 6.64 -6.27 21.27
C CYS A 510 7.54 -7.19 22.12
N LYS A 511 8.59 -6.69 22.79
CA LYS A 511 9.35 -7.52 23.76
C LYS A 511 8.68 -7.67 25.14
N PHE A 512 7.47 -7.15 25.33
CA PHE A 512 6.71 -7.20 26.59
C PHE A 512 5.61 -8.28 26.61
N ARG A 513 5.93 -9.51 26.21
CA ARG A 513 5.08 -10.67 26.54
C ARG A 513 5.86 -11.97 26.45
N ASN A 514 6.81 -12.16 27.36
CA ASN A 514 7.35 -13.47 27.76
C ASN A 514 8.29 -13.28 28.97
N ARG A 515 7.68 -13.03 30.12
CA ARG A 515 8.12 -13.54 31.42
C ARG A 515 6.91 -14.05 32.17
#